data_AF-A0A0U5BKC2-F1
#
_entry.id   AF-A0A0U5BKC2-F1
#
_cell.length_a   1.000
_cell.length_b   1.000
_cell.length_c   1.000
_cell.angle_alpha   90.00
_cell.angle_beta   90.00
_cell.angle_gamma   90.00
#
_symmetry.space_group_name_H-M   'P 1'
#
loop_
_entity.id
_entity.type
_entity.pdbx_description
1 polymer ?
#
loop_
_entity_poly.entity_id
_entity_poly.type
_entity_poly.pdbx_seq_one_letter_code
_entity_poly.pdbx_strand_id
1 'polypeptide(L)'
;MLRQSETQNVCQVIPFQMEIMCRHRDYLDRWIAASQPMGICDADIFPAEEKQAGVSSGYVLVWVRETSNPAYKVYSRGNRWIVMDAVRDTTLGQFASFADALNMIRPVLPVKQGIVAA
;
A
#
# COMPACT_ATOMS: atom_id res chain seq x y z
N MET A 1 -38.10 -37.55 17.23
CA MET A 1 -38.08 -36.08 17.08
C MET A 1 -36.85 -35.71 16.25
N LEU A 2 -37.03 -35.41 14.96
CA LEU A 2 -35.94 -34.96 14.08
C LEU A 2 -35.67 -33.48 14.37
N ARG A 3 -34.48 -33.15 14.88
CA ARG A 3 -33.97 -31.78 14.96
C ARG A 3 -33.70 -31.31 13.54
N GLN A 4 -34.55 -30.44 13.01
CA GLN A 4 -34.23 -29.66 11.82
C GLN A 4 -33.04 -28.76 12.16
N SER A 5 -31.91 -29.01 11.52
CA SER A 5 -30.76 -28.12 11.55
C SER A 5 -31.11 -26.93 10.66
N GLU A 6 -31.49 -25.80 11.26
CA GLU A 6 -31.58 -24.54 10.53
C GLU A 6 -30.17 -24.17 10.06
N THR A 7 -29.85 -24.48 8.80
CA THR A 7 -28.72 -23.89 8.11
C THR A 7 -28.98 -22.39 7.99
N GLN A 8 -28.47 -21.62 8.97
CA GLN A 8 -28.33 -20.19 8.85
C GLN A 8 -27.53 -19.91 7.57
N ASN A 9 -28.18 -19.32 6.58
CA ASN A 9 -27.53 -18.83 5.37
C ASN A 9 -26.68 -17.62 5.79
N VAL A 10 -25.44 -17.89 6.22
CA VAL A 10 -24.49 -16.86 6.62
C VAL A 10 -23.92 -16.27 5.33
N CYS A 11 -24.35 -15.06 4.98
CA CYS A 11 -23.78 -14.34 3.85
C CYS A 11 -22.30 -14.09 4.12
N GLN A 12 -21.42 -14.78 3.39
CA GLN A 12 -19.97 -14.66 3.53
C GLN A 12 -19.54 -13.37 2.82
N VAL A 13 -19.43 -12.27 3.57
CA VAL A 13 -18.85 -11.03 3.06
C VAL A 13 -17.33 -11.18 3.02
N ILE A 14 -16.76 -11.27 1.83
CA ILE A 14 -15.31 -11.32 1.62
C ILE A 14 -14.82 -9.87 1.41
N PRO A 15 -13.99 -9.31 2.30
CA PRO A 15 -13.48 -7.96 2.12
C PRO A 15 -12.57 -7.88 0.89
N PHE A 16 -12.75 -6.83 0.09
CA PHE A 16 -11.88 -6.57 -1.04
C PHE A 16 -10.45 -6.29 -0.57
N GLN A 17 -9.47 -6.86 -1.26
CA GLN A 17 -8.06 -6.76 -0.94
C GLN A 17 -7.26 -6.51 -2.23
N MET A 18 -6.66 -5.33 -2.34
CA MET A 18 -5.85 -4.97 -3.50
C MET A 18 -4.40 -5.42 -3.31
N GLU A 19 -3.88 -6.23 -4.22
CA GLU A 19 -2.50 -6.73 -4.11
C GLU A 19 -1.45 -5.81 -4.78
N ILE A 20 -0.20 -5.95 -4.35
CA ILE A 20 0.94 -5.29 -4.99
C ILE A 20 1.29 -6.05 -6.28
N MET A 21 0.89 -5.49 -7.42
CA MET A 21 1.11 -6.06 -8.75
C MET A 21 2.49 -5.67 -9.34
N CYS A 22 2.94 -6.38 -10.39
CA CYS A 22 4.22 -6.11 -11.06
C CYS A 22 4.37 -4.65 -11.50
N ARG A 23 3.32 -4.03 -12.05
CA ARG A 23 3.34 -2.61 -12.43
C ARG A 23 3.65 -1.65 -11.28
N HIS A 24 3.34 -2.04 -10.04
CA HIS A 24 3.67 -1.24 -8.85
C HIS A 24 5.15 -1.38 -8.52
N ARG A 25 5.74 -2.57 -8.73
CA ARG A 25 7.20 -2.79 -8.62
C ARG A 25 7.95 -1.93 -9.62
N ASP A 26 7.57 -1.99 -10.90
CA ASP A 26 8.18 -1.16 -11.95
C ASP A 26 8.04 0.34 -11.69
N TYR A 27 6.95 0.76 -11.03
CA TYR A 27 6.78 2.15 -10.62
C TYR A 27 7.66 2.51 -9.43
N LEU A 28 7.74 1.63 -8.43
CA LEU A 28 8.57 1.80 -7.24
C LEU A 28 10.05 1.95 -7.63
N ASP A 29 10.58 1.10 -8.50
CA ASP A 29 11.98 1.16 -8.96
C ASP A 29 12.32 2.52 -9.58
N ARG A 30 11.43 3.03 -10.43
CA ARG A 30 11.59 4.36 -11.04
C ARG A 30 11.48 5.48 -10.01
N TRP A 31 10.59 5.35 -9.04
CA TRP A 31 10.41 6.33 -7.98
C TRP A 31 11.62 6.37 -7.04
N ILE A 32 12.20 5.22 -6.69
CA ILE A 32 13.43 5.13 -5.89
C ILE A 32 14.57 5.87 -6.60
N ALA A 33 14.82 5.53 -7.88
CA ALA A 33 15.88 6.18 -8.64
C ALA A 33 15.71 7.71 -8.73
N ALA A 34 14.47 8.18 -8.94
CA ALA A 34 14.17 9.61 -9.01
C ALA A 34 14.21 10.33 -7.66
N SER A 35 14.05 9.60 -6.54
CA SER A 35 13.97 10.18 -5.19
C SER A 35 15.27 10.19 -4.41
N GLN A 36 16.34 9.57 -4.93
CA GLN A 36 17.67 9.60 -4.31
C GLN A 36 18.19 11.02 -4.00
N PRO A 37 18.07 12.02 -4.90
CA PRO A 37 18.50 13.39 -4.60
C PRO A 37 17.70 14.06 -3.47
N MET A 38 16.51 13.53 -3.15
CA MET A 38 15.60 14.05 -2.13
C MET A 38 15.65 13.28 -0.80
N GLY A 39 16.68 12.45 -0.60
CA GLY A 39 16.95 11.79 0.68
C GLY A 39 16.31 10.41 0.84
N ILE A 40 15.60 9.88 -0.16
CA ILE A 40 15.21 8.47 -0.16
C ILE A 40 16.44 7.62 -0.45
N CYS A 41 16.74 6.68 0.44
CA CYS A 41 17.88 5.78 0.27
C CYS A 41 17.47 4.50 -0.44
N ASP A 42 16.36 3.90 -0.01
CA ASP A 42 15.91 2.61 -0.51
C ASP A 42 14.41 2.41 -0.24
N ALA A 43 13.80 1.48 -0.97
CA ALA A 43 12.47 0.97 -0.65
C ALA A 43 12.29 -0.44 -1.21
N ASP A 44 11.60 -1.31 -0.47
CA ASP A 44 11.37 -2.69 -0.90
C ASP A 44 10.01 -3.22 -0.41
N ILE A 45 9.53 -4.28 -1.07
CA ILE A 45 8.24 -4.93 -0.82
C ILE A 45 8.43 -6.18 0.02
N PHE A 46 7.76 -6.21 1.15
CA PHE A 46 7.75 -7.30 2.10
C PHE A 46 6.40 -8.02 2.11
N PRO A 47 6.37 -9.34 2.31
CA PRO A 47 5.13 -10.05 2.58
C PRO A 47 4.59 -9.64 3.96
N ALA A 48 3.27 -9.59 4.09
CA ALA A 48 2.60 -9.48 5.39
C ALA A 48 2.75 -10.82 6.13
N GLU A 49 3.27 -10.77 7.37
CA GLU A 49 3.41 -11.96 8.22
C GLU A 49 2.03 -12.53 8.61
N GLU A 50 1.07 -11.64 8.86
CA GLU A 50 -0.30 -12.00 9.22
C GLU A 50 -1.29 -11.53 8.15
N LYS A 51 -2.20 -12.42 7.75
CA LYS A 51 -3.32 -12.06 6.88
C LYS A 51 -4.37 -11.31 7.69
N GLN A 52 -4.53 -10.03 7.39
CA GLN A 52 -5.60 -9.20 7.92
C GLN A 52 -6.67 -8.96 6.85
N ALA A 53 -7.94 -9.10 7.24
CA ALA A 53 -9.05 -9.01 6.31
C ALA A 53 -9.10 -7.63 5.63
N GLY A 54 -9.01 -7.62 4.29
CA GLY A 54 -9.04 -6.42 3.48
C GLY A 54 -7.74 -5.62 3.46
N VAL A 55 -6.62 -6.17 3.94
CA VAL A 55 -5.28 -5.56 3.88
C VAL A 55 -4.40 -6.36 2.92
N SER A 56 -3.61 -5.71 2.07
CA SER A 56 -2.74 -6.40 1.11
C SER A 56 -1.84 -7.45 1.76
N SER A 57 -1.56 -8.54 1.03
CA SER A 57 -0.63 -9.59 1.47
C SER A 57 0.84 -9.17 1.47
N GLY A 58 1.13 -7.93 1.11
CA GLY A 58 2.44 -7.31 1.21
C GLY A 58 2.36 -5.81 1.46
N TYR A 59 3.49 -5.21 1.79
CA TYR A 59 3.64 -3.78 2.06
C TYR A 59 5.01 -3.31 1.60
N VAL A 60 5.13 -2.01 1.35
CA VAL A 60 6.39 -1.35 1.01
C VAL A 60 6.94 -0.70 2.27
N LEU A 61 8.24 -0.86 2.52
CA LEU A 61 8.97 -0.04 3.47
C LEU A 61 9.88 0.92 2.71
N VAL A 62 10.00 2.13 3.22
CA VAL A 62 10.82 3.19 2.62
C VAL A 62 11.84 3.68 3.65
N TRP A 63 13.11 3.68 3.27
CA TRP A 63 14.23 4.17 4.07
C TRP A 63 14.69 5.53 3.57
N VAL A 64 15.02 6.39 4.53
CA VAL A 64 15.56 7.73 4.29
C VAL A 64 16.97 7.81 4.89
N ARG A 65 17.80 8.71 4.37
CA ARG A 65 19.22 8.81 4.75
C ARG A 65 19.44 9.04 6.24
N GLU A 66 18.51 9.71 6.89
CA GLU A 66 18.62 10.16 8.27
C GLU A 66 18.54 9.00 9.29
N THR A 67 17.99 7.84 8.92
CA THR A 67 17.73 6.75 9.86
C THR A 67 17.96 5.37 9.24
N SER A 68 18.54 4.45 10.02
CA SER A 68 18.63 3.03 9.62
C SER A 68 17.27 2.31 9.63
N ASN A 69 16.31 2.85 10.39
CA ASN A 69 14.95 2.33 10.43
C ASN A 69 14.15 2.77 9.21
N PRO A 70 13.19 1.97 8.73
CA PRO A 70 12.26 2.42 7.70
C PRO A 70 11.46 3.62 8.26
N ALA A 71 11.36 4.68 7.47
CA ALA A 71 10.64 5.89 7.85
C ALA A 71 9.15 5.78 7.53
N TYR A 72 8.81 5.11 6.43
CA TYR A 72 7.43 4.98 5.96
C TYR A 72 7.07 3.54 5.64
N LYS A 73 5.80 3.20 5.88
CA LYS A 73 5.17 1.96 5.44
C LYS A 73 3.99 2.29 4.53
N VAL A 74 3.93 1.63 3.38
CA VAL A 74 2.83 1.77 2.41
C VAL A 74 2.18 0.42 2.17
N TYR A 75 0.86 0.33 2.32
CA TYR A 75 0.13 -0.92 2.11
C TYR A 75 -1.27 -0.61 1.57
N SER A 76 -1.96 -1.62 1.03
CA SER A 76 -3.35 -1.42 0.62
C SER A 76 -4.31 -1.84 1.74
N ARG A 77 -5.41 -1.10 1.87
CA ARG A 77 -6.56 -1.48 2.67
C ARG A 77 -7.82 -1.22 1.86
N GLY A 78 -8.56 -2.28 1.54
CA GLY A 78 -9.65 -2.21 0.57
C GLY A 78 -9.13 -1.76 -0.79
N ASN A 79 -9.70 -0.67 -1.31
CA ASN A 79 -9.31 -0.03 -2.56
C ASN A 79 -8.43 1.22 -2.36
N ARG A 80 -7.89 1.42 -1.16
CA ARG A 80 -7.05 2.57 -0.83
C ARG A 80 -5.63 2.14 -0.50
N TRP A 81 -4.68 3.01 -0.79
CA TRP A 81 -3.30 2.92 -0.34
C TRP A 81 -3.14 3.74 0.93
N ILE A 82 -2.61 3.13 1.98
CA ILE A 82 -2.36 3.77 3.26
C ILE A 82 -0.88 4.08 3.36
N VAL A 83 -0.55 5.31 3.71
CA VAL A 83 0.82 5.72 4.04
C VAL A 83 0.88 5.93 5.54
N MET A 84 1.89 5.36 6.18
CA MET A 84 2.08 5.39 7.62
C MET A 84 3.52 5.80 7.94
N ASP A 85 3.68 6.59 9.00
CA ASP A 85 4.98 6.79 9.66
C ASP A 85 5.34 5.49 10.38
N ALA A 86 6.39 4.82 9.92
CA ALA A 86 6.79 3.51 10.44
C ALA A 86 7.48 3.60 11.81
N VAL A 87 7.97 4.79 12.21
CA VAL A 87 8.62 5.00 13.50
C VAL A 87 7.58 5.31 14.57
N ARG A 88 6.54 6.08 14.22
CA ARG A 88 5.50 6.54 15.14
C ARG A 88 4.20 5.74 15.07
N ASP A 89 4.12 4.76 14.18
CA ASP A 89 2.93 3.95 13.93
C ASP A 89 1.66 4.79 13.69
N THR A 90 1.83 5.93 13.01
CA THR A 90 0.75 6.88 12.76
C THR A 90 0.41 6.92 11.28
N THR A 91 -0.87 6.75 10.95
CA THR A 91 -1.34 6.91 9.56
C THR A 91 -1.20 8.36 9.12
N LEU A 92 -0.49 8.58 8.01
CA LEU A 92 -0.27 9.89 7.42
C LEU A 92 -1.32 10.25 6.37
N GLY A 93 -1.91 9.26 5.69
CA GLY A 93 -2.94 9.50 4.70
C GLY A 93 -3.46 8.25 4.00
N GLN A 94 -4.53 8.44 3.22
CA GLN A 94 -5.13 7.41 2.38
C GLN A 94 -5.30 7.93 0.95
N PHE A 95 -4.91 7.11 -0.02
CA PHE A 95 -4.77 7.51 -1.42
C PHE A 95 -5.50 6.55 -2.35
N ALA A 96 -5.99 7.07 -3.48
CA ALA A 96 -6.67 6.26 -4.49
C ALA A 96 -5.69 5.40 -5.31
N SER A 97 -4.45 5.87 -5.49
CA SER A 97 -3.44 5.20 -6.30
C SER A 97 -2.11 5.02 -5.55
N PHE A 98 -1.33 4.04 -6.01
CA PHE A 98 0.02 3.78 -5.47
C PHE A 98 0.96 4.96 -5.75
N ALA A 99 0.81 5.60 -6.92
CA ALA A 99 1.58 6.77 -7.31
C ALA A 99 1.33 7.96 -6.37
N ASP A 100 0.07 8.22 -6.01
CA ASP A 100 -0.28 9.31 -5.09
C ASP A 100 0.28 9.06 -3.69
N ALA A 101 0.24 7.81 -3.22
CA ALA A 101 0.82 7.42 -1.93
C ALA A 101 2.33 7.68 -1.88
N LEU A 102 3.07 7.28 -2.92
CA LEU A 102 4.52 7.53 -2.99
C LEU A 102 4.84 9.03 -3.18
N ASN A 103 4.03 9.76 -3.95
CA ASN A 103 4.20 11.20 -4.14
C ASN A 103 3.89 12.01 -2.88
N MET A 104 3.05 11.50 -1.97
CA MET A 104 2.91 12.09 -0.63
C MET A 104 4.20 11.98 0.18
N ILE A 105 4.94 10.86 0.06
CA ILE A 105 6.26 10.70 0.69
C ILE A 105 7.26 11.66 0.02
N ARG A 106 7.44 11.54 -1.31
CA ARG A 106 8.26 12.45 -2.12
C ARG A 106 7.71 12.57 -3.54
N PRO A 107 7.35 13.79 -4.00
CA PRO A 107 6.75 13.99 -5.32
C PRO A 107 7.82 14.11 -6.41
N VAL A 108 8.31 12.96 -6.91
CA VAL A 108 9.42 12.94 -7.89
C VAL A 108 9.02 12.47 -9.29
N LEU A 109 7.88 11.79 -9.41
CA LEU A 109 7.36 11.33 -10.69
C LEU A 109 6.01 11.99 -10.98
N PRO A 110 5.74 12.41 -12.22
CA PRO A 110 4.43 12.91 -12.58
C PRO A 110 3.39 11.82 -12.36
N VAL A 111 2.29 12.18 -11.69
CA VAL A 111 1.10 11.33 -11.63
C VAL A 111 0.61 11.20 -13.07
N LYS A 112 0.53 9.97 -13.59
CA LYS A 112 -0.14 9.75 -14.89
C LYS A 112 -1.60 10.14 -14.73
N GLN A 113 -1.93 11.37 -15.09
CA GLN A 113 -3.31 11.77 -15.29
C GLN A 113 -3.81 10.95 -16.48
N GLY A 114 -4.83 10.13 -16.25
CA GLY A 114 -5.54 9.49 -17.36
C GLY A 114 -5.94 10.59 -18.34
N ILE A 115 -5.64 10.40 -19.62
CA ILE A 115 -6.09 11.30 -20.68
C ILE A 115 -7.62 11.36 -20.55
N VAL A 116 -8.15 12.46 -20.05
CA VAL A 116 -9.57 12.76 -20.16
C VAL A 116 -9.76 13.14 -21.62
N ALA A 117 -10.28 12.21 -22.43
CA ALA A 117 -10.79 12.56 -23.74
C ALA A 117 -11.93 13.56 -23.50
N ALA A 118 -11.70 14.81 -23.92
CA ALA A 118 -12.72 15.85 -24.01
C ALA A 118 -13.60 15.60 -25.24
#